data_AF-A0A2I0XE68-F1
#
_entry.id   AF-A0A2I0XE68-F1
#
_cell.length_a   1.000
_cell.length_b   1.000
_cell.length_c   1.000
_cell.angle_alpha   90.00
_cell.angle_beta   90.00
_cell.angle_gamma   90.00
#
_symmetry.space_group_name_H-M   'P 1'
#
loop_
_entity.id
_entity.type
_entity.pdbx_description
1 polymer ?
#
loop_
_entity_poly.entity_id
_entity_poly.type
_entity_poly.pdbx_seq_one_letter_code
_entity_poly.pdbx_strand_id
1 'polypeptide(L)'
;MSSPTKILDPAFQGAGQRVGTEIWRIENFEPVPLSKTDYGKFYSGDSYIILQTSSSKGGSYLYDIHYWIGKDTSQDEAGTAAIKTVELDASLGGRAVQHRELQAHESDKFLSYFKPCIIPLEGGVASGFKKLEEEKFENRLYVCRGKRIVRMKQVPFARSSLNHDDVFILDTENKIYQFNGANSNIQERAKSLEVIQYLKEKYHEGKCDVAIIGKLCILLNCPSFAQPSILNTSFMIFFCSQD
;
A
#
# COMPACT_ATOMS: atom_id res chain seq x y z
N MET A 1 -13.69 6.30 -44.74
CA MET A 1 -13.64 7.12 -43.51
C MET A 1 -12.54 6.53 -42.64
N SER A 2 -11.36 7.15 -42.63
CA SER A 2 -10.28 6.74 -41.73
C SER A 2 -10.63 7.26 -40.33
N SER A 3 -10.87 6.35 -39.39
CA SER A 3 -10.95 6.70 -37.97
C SER A 3 -9.70 7.52 -37.60
N PRO A 4 -9.84 8.63 -36.85
CA PRO A 4 -8.66 9.32 -36.35
C PRO A 4 -7.95 8.34 -35.43
N THR A 5 -6.77 7.89 -35.85
CA THR A 5 -5.88 7.09 -35.02
C THR A 5 -5.59 7.95 -33.80
N LYS A 6 -6.32 7.72 -32.69
CA LYS A 6 -6.00 8.33 -31.41
C LYS A 6 -4.52 8.04 -31.19
N ILE A 7 -3.72 9.10 -31.10
CA ILE A 7 -2.29 8.99 -30.85
C ILE A 7 -2.17 8.29 -29.50
N LEU A 8 -1.74 7.02 -29.54
CA LEU A 8 -1.50 6.24 -28.35
C LEU A 8 -0.38 6.94 -27.58
N ASP A 9 -0.61 7.16 -26.30
CA ASP A 9 0.43 7.65 -25.40
C ASP A 9 1.69 6.76 -25.52
N PRO A 10 2.89 7.34 -25.75
CA PRO A 10 4.14 6.58 -25.83
C PRO A 10 4.36 5.63 -24.65
N ALA A 11 3.88 5.99 -23.46
CA ALA A 11 4.04 5.17 -22.25
C ALA A 11 3.28 3.84 -22.32
N PHE A 12 2.24 3.73 -23.14
CA PHE A 12 1.46 2.51 -23.34
C PHE A 12 1.96 1.66 -24.51
N GLN A 13 3.04 2.09 -25.19
CA GLN A 13 3.60 1.34 -26.29
C GLN A 13 4.08 -0.05 -25.80
N GLY A 14 3.44 -1.10 -26.31
CA GLY A 14 3.78 -2.47 -25.95
C GLY A 14 3.06 -3.02 -24.70
N ALA A 15 2.17 -2.23 -24.09
CA ALA A 15 1.36 -2.68 -22.97
C ALA A 15 0.49 -3.89 -23.37
N GLY A 16 0.34 -4.86 -22.46
CA GLY A 16 -0.54 -6.01 -22.64
C GLY A 16 -0.05 -7.06 -23.64
N GLN A 17 1.23 -7.03 -24.04
CA GLN A 17 1.82 -8.02 -24.95
C GLN A 17 2.23 -9.33 -24.26
N ARG A 18 2.34 -9.33 -22.92
CA ARG A 18 2.76 -10.48 -22.12
C ARG A 18 1.92 -10.58 -20.85
N VAL A 19 1.79 -11.80 -20.33
CA VAL A 19 1.16 -12.04 -19.02
C VAL A 19 1.97 -11.33 -17.93
N GLY A 20 1.27 -10.61 -17.05
CA GLY A 20 1.88 -9.87 -15.96
C GLY A 20 1.12 -8.61 -15.59
N THR A 21 1.67 -7.88 -14.63
CA THR A 21 1.20 -6.58 -14.17
C THR A 21 2.11 -5.49 -14.73
N GLU A 22 1.51 -4.44 -15.27
CA GLU A 22 2.19 -3.21 -15.69
C GLU A 22 1.54 -2.03 -14.97
N ILE A 23 2.34 -1.10 -14.44
CA ILE A 23 1.85 0.00 -13.61
C ILE A 23 2.45 1.30 -14.10
N TRP A 24 1.61 2.31 -14.21
CA TRP A 24 1.98 3.70 -14.49
C TRP A 24 1.48 4.59 -13.36
N ARG A 25 2.29 5.57 -12.98
CA ARG A 25 1.90 6.68 -12.12
C ARG A 25 1.57 7.89 -12.99
N ILE A 26 0.53 8.63 -12.65
CA ILE A 26 0.27 9.91 -13.31
C ILE A 26 1.21 10.96 -12.73
N GLU A 27 2.01 11.57 -13.58
CA GLU A 27 2.91 12.67 -13.22
C GLU A 27 2.72 13.80 -14.24
N ASN A 28 2.33 14.99 -13.78
CA ASN A 28 2.12 16.15 -14.65
C ASN A 28 1.22 15.82 -15.87
N PHE A 29 0.07 15.19 -15.62
CA PHE A 29 -0.92 14.79 -16.64
C PHE A 29 -0.49 13.67 -17.61
N GLU A 30 0.67 13.04 -17.39
CA GLU A 30 1.15 11.95 -18.24
C GLU A 30 1.38 10.65 -17.46
N PRO A 31 1.09 9.48 -18.06
CA PRO A 31 1.42 8.19 -17.45
C PRO A 31 2.92 7.90 -17.54
N VAL A 32 3.56 7.72 -16.38
CA VAL A 32 4.98 7.35 -16.27
C VAL A 32 5.10 5.92 -15.78
N PRO A 33 5.80 5.02 -16.50
CA PRO A 33 5.92 3.61 -16.10
C PRO A 33 6.70 3.48 -14.78
N LEU A 34 6.16 2.69 -13.86
CA LEU A 34 6.75 2.46 -12.55
C LEU A 34 7.76 1.30 -12.60
N SER A 35 8.86 1.41 -11.85
CA SER A 35 9.80 0.29 -11.67
C SER A 35 9.15 -0.86 -10.91
N LYS A 36 9.47 -2.11 -11.30
CA LYS A 36 8.97 -3.32 -10.61
C LYS A 36 9.31 -3.36 -9.12
N THR A 37 10.39 -2.71 -8.70
CA THR A 37 10.78 -2.59 -7.27
C THR A 37 9.77 -1.79 -6.44
N ASP A 38 9.05 -0.89 -7.10
CA ASP A 38 8.10 0.03 -6.46
C ASP A 38 6.64 -0.44 -6.63
N TYR A 39 6.41 -1.61 -7.25
CA TYR A 39 5.07 -2.19 -7.30
C TYR A 39 4.55 -2.46 -5.89
N GLY A 40 3.30 -2.05 -5.66
CA GLY A 40 2.65 -2.09 -4.34
C GLY A 40 2.89 -0.86 -3.46
N LYS A 41 3.73 0.10 -3.88
CA LYS A 41 3.89 1.40 -3.22
C LYS A 41 3.00 2.42 -3.92
N PHE A 42 1.94 2.83 -3.23
CA PHE A 42 0.98 3.80 -3.76
C PHE A 42 0.99 5.04 -2.89
N TYR A 43 1.33 6.19 -3.47
CA TYR A 43 1.33 7.47 -2.79
C TYR A 43 -0.09 8.03 -2.74
N SER A 44 -0.52 8.46 -1.55
CA SER A 44 -1.88 8.91 -1.29
C SER A 44 -2.23 10.19 -2.04
N GLY A 45 -1.23 10.99 -2.41
CA GLY A 45 -1.35 12.19 -3.23
C GLY A 45 -1.30 11.96 -4.73
N ASP A 46 -1.16 10.72 -5.20
CA ASP A 46 -0.99 10.41 -6.63
C ASP A 46 -2.13 9.52 -7.15
N SER A 47 -2.26 9.47 -8.48
CA SER A 47 -3.15 8.55 -9.20
C SER A 47 -2.35 7.58 -10.07
N TYR A 48 -2.86 6.35 -10.26
CA TYR A 48 -2.15 5.27 -10.94
C TYR A 48 -3.04 4.51 -11.91
N ILE A 49 -2.42 3.90 -12.93
CA ILE A 49 -3.04 2.96 -13.86
C ILE A 49 -2.31 1.64 -13.75
N ILE A 50 -3.06 0.55 -13.61
CA ILE A 50 -2.56 -0.81 -13.44
C ILE A 50 -3.22 -1.67 -14.51
N LEU A 51 -2.43 -2.25 -15.41
CA LEU A 51 -2.88 -3.24 -16.37
C LEU A 51 -2.47 -4.63 -15.87
N GLN A 52 -3.47 -5.48 -15.63
CA GLN A 52 -3.27 -6.91 -15.42
C GLN A 52 -3.59 -7.67 -16.70
N THR A 53 -2.58 -8.33 -17.25
CA THR A 53 -2.73 -9.23 -18.41
C THR A 53 -2.66 -10.68 -17.94
N SER A 54 -3.70 -11.46 -18.24
CA SER A 54 -3.78 -12.89 -17.91
C SER A 54 -4.06 -13.73 -19.15
N SER A 55 -3.65 -15.00 -19.13
CA SER A 55 -3.93 -15.93 -20.22
C SER A 55 -5.29 -16.59 -20.03
N SER A 56 -6.12 -16.59 -21.07
CA SER A 56 -7.35 -17.35 -21.13
C SER A 56 -7.08 -18.81 -21.51
N LYS A 57 -8.01 -19.71 -21.17
CA LYS A 57 -7.96 -21.14 -21.56
C LYS A 57 -7.85 -21.34 -23.08
N GLY A 58 -8.26 -20.35 -23.88
CA GLY A 58 -8.17 -20.35 -25.34
C GLY A 58 -6.91 -19.71 -25.93
N GLY A 59 -5.89 -19.39 -25.10
CA GLY A 59 -4.65 -18.77 -25.56
C GLY A 59 -4.73 -17.27 -25.87
N SER A 60 -5.92 -16.66 -25.76
CA SER A 60 -6.09 -15.21 -25.84
C SER A 60 -5.75 -14.53 -24.51
N TYR A 61 -5.36 -13.26 -24.57
CA TYR A 61 -5.17 -12.45 -23.37
C TYR A 61 -6.48 -11.86 -22.87
N LEU A 62 -6.63 -11.84 -21.54
CA LEU A 62 -7.66 -11.11 -20.81
C LEU A 62 -7.00 -9.92 -20.12
N TYR A 63 -7.65 -8.77 -20.19
CA TYR A 63 -7.15 -7.52 -19.68
C TYR A 63 -8.08 -6.96 -18.62
N ASP A 64 -7.51 -6.63 -17.47
CA ASP A 64 -8.16 -5.83 -16.43
C ASP A 64 -7.34 -4.56 -16.24
N ILE A 65 -7.94 -3.40 -16.47
CA ILE A 65 -7.32 -2.10 -16.21
C ILE A 65 -7.93 -1.55 -14.93
N HIS A 66 -7.11 -1.26 -13.95
CA HIS A 66 -7.52 -0.60 -12.72
C HIS A 66 -6.91 0.79 -12.72
N TYR A 67 -7.70 1.83 -12.44
CA TYR A 67 -7.16 3.13 -12.08
C TYR A 67 -7.38 3.37 -10.60
N TRP A 68 -6.27 3.51 -9.88
CA TRP A 68 -6.25 3.72 -8.44
C TRP A 68 -6.13 5.21 -8.14
N ILE A 69 -7.00 5.70 -7.26
CA ILE A 69 -7.13 7.11 -6.90
C ILE A 69 -6.74 7.25 -5.43
N GLY A 70 -5.64 7.96 -5.19
CA GLY A 70 -5.20 8.32 -3.85
C GLY A 70 -6.20 9.23 -3.14
N LYS A 71 -6.26 9.15 -1.80
CA LYS A 71 -7.20 9.94 -1.00
C LYS A 71 -6.92 11.45 -1.10
N ASP A 72 -5.66 11.82 -1.35
CA ASP A 72 -5.15 13.19 -1.39
C ASP A 72 -4.76 13.62 -2.83
N THR A 73 -5.03 12.78 -3.85
CA THR A 73 -4.70 13.12 -5.25
C THR A 73 -5.56 14.26 -5.75
N SER A 74 -5.01 15.06 -6.66
CA SER A 74 -5.72 16.18 -7.23
C SER A 74 -6.79 15.72 -8.23
N GLN A 75 -7.83 16.55 -8.41
CA GLN A 75 -8.97 16.21 -9.29
C GLN A 75 -8.53 15.98 -10.74
N ASP A 76 -7.53 16.74 -11.18
CA ASP A 76 -6.96 16.70 -12.51
C ASP A 76 -6.11 15.45 -12.74
N GLU A 77 -5.33 14.99 -11.76
CA GLU A 77 -4.63 13.70 -11.83
C GLU A 77 -5.59 12.52 -11.86
N ALA A 78 -6.62 12.53 -10.99
CA ALA A 78 -7.66 11.51 -10.99
C ALA A 78 -8.42 11.47 -12.33
N GLY A 79 -8.74 12.64 -12.89
CA GLY A 79 -9.37 12.77 -14.20
C GLY A 79 -8.47 12.24 -15.32
N THR A 80 -7.18 12.55 -15.26
CA THR A 80 -6.18 12.04 -16.22
C THR A 80 -6.10 10.52 -16.17
N ALA A 81 -6.02 9.91 -14.99
CA ALA A 81 -5.98 8.46 -14.85
C ALA A 81 -7.20 7.77 -15.49
N ALA A 82 -8.39 8.35 -15.31
CA ALA A 82 -9.62 7.85 -15.93
C ALA A 82 -9.58 7.97 -17.47
N ILE A 83 -9.16 9.11 -18.02
CA ILE A 83 -9.07 9.32 -19.48
C ILE A 83 -8.05 8.37 -20.10
N LYS A 84 -6.84 8.32 -19.54
CA LYS A 84 -5.75 7.47 -20.03
C LYS A 84 -6.09 5.97 -19.93
N THR A 85 -6.90 5.56 -18.95
CA THR A 85 -7.46 4.19 -18.87
C THR A 85 -8.32 3.84 -20.10
N VAL A 86 -9.17 4.77 -20.55
CA VAL A 86 -9.99 4.59 -21.76
C VAL A 86 -9.13 4.52 -23.02
N GLU A 87 -8.06 5.31 -23.08
CA GLU A 87 -7.10 5.28 -24.21
C GLU A 87 -6.34 3.95 -24.26
N LEU A 88 -5.89 3.45 -23.11
CA LEU A 88 -5.24 2.15 -23.00
C LEU A 88 -6.19 1.03 -23.42
N ASP A 89 -7.44 1.01 -22.95
CA ASP A 89 -8.43 0.01 -23.39
C ASP A 89 -8.67 0.05 -24.90
N ALA A 90 -8.79 1.25 -25.48
CA ALA A 90 -8.92 1.41 -26.93
C ALA A 90 -7.74 0.80 -27.69
N SER A 91 -6.50 0.95 -27.19
CA SER A 91 -5.31 0.31 -27.80
C SER A 91 -5.29 -1.21 -27.68
N LEU A 92 -5.96 -1.78 -26.67
CA LEU A 92 -6.13 -3.22 -26.45
C LEU A 92 -7.32 -3.80 -27.24
N GLY A 93 -7.98 -2.96 -28.04
CA GLY A 93 -9.12 -3.30 -28.89
C GLY A 93 -10.48 -3.20 -28.19
N GLY A 94 -10.59 -2.43 -27.10
CA GLY A 94 -11.84 -2.25 -26.35
C GLY A 94 -12.31 -3.53 -25.63
N ARG A 95 -11.35 -4.37 -25.20
CA ARG A 95 -11.61 -5.69 -24.61
C ARG A 95 -11.30 -5.74 -23.12
N ALA A 96 -10.74 -4.66 -22.56
CA ALA A 96 -10.37 -4.65 -21.15
C ALA A 96 -11.58 -4.36 -20.27
N VAL A 97 -11.61 -4.98 -19.09
CA VAL A 97 -12.54 -4.59 -18.03
C VAL A 97 -11.89 -3.46 -17.24
N GLN A 98 -12.57 -2.32 -17.14
CA GLN A 98 -12.08 -1.14 -16.42
C GLN A 98 -12.63 -1.12 -14.98
N HIS A 99 -11.75 -0.93 -14.00
CA HIS A 99 -12.07 -0.93 -12.57
C HIS A 99 -11.62 0.38 -11.95
N ARG A 100 -12.51 1.00 -11.16
CA ARG A 100 -12.19 2.18 -10.36
C ARG A 100 -11.82 1.75 -8.95
N GLU A 101 -10.57 1.99 -8.56
CA GLU A 101 -10.06 1.61 -7.24
C GLU A 101 -9.83 2.87 -6.40
N LEU A 102 -10.59 3.02 -5.32
CA LEU A 102 -10.39 4.10 -4.37
C LEU A 102 -9.48 3.63 -3.24
N GLN A 103 -8.54 4.48 -2.80
CA GLN A 103 -7.70 4.18 -1.64
C GLN A 103 -8.55 3.72 -0.43
N ALA A 104 -8.14 2.61 0.18
CA ALA A 104 -8.82 1.92 1.30
C ALA A 104 -10.18 1.27 0.97
N HIS A 105 -10.66 1.37 -0.27
CA HIS A 105 -11.88 0.73 -0.77
C HIS A 105 -11.59 -0.14 -2.00
N GLU A 106 -10.36 -0.64 -2.13
CA GLU A 106 -9.94 -1.43 -3.26
C GLU A 106 -10.63 -2.79 -3.30
N SER A 107 -10.91 -3.22 -4.53
CA SER A 107 -11.48 -4.53 -4.81
C SER A 107 -10.52 -5.66 -4.39
N ASP A 108 -11.08 -6.78 -3.95
CA ASP A 108 -10.29 -7.96 -3.62
C ASP A 108 -9.49 -8.48 -4.84
N LYS A 109 -9.99 -8.21 -6.06
CA LYS A 109 -9.31 -8.54 -7.31
C LYS A 109 -8.03 -7.72 -7.47
N PHE A 110 -8.12 -6.39 -7.33
CA PHE A 110 -6.95 -5.51 -7.38
C PHE A 110 -5.91 -5.88 -6.32
N LEU A 111 -6.35 -6.04 -5.08
CA LEU A 111 -5.44 -6.36 -3.97
C LEU A 111 -4.75 -7.72 -4.15
N SER A 112 -5.37 -8.67 -4.86
CA SER A 112 -4.79 -9.99 -5.11
C SER A 112 -3.49 -9.95 -5.94
N TYR A 113 -3.25 -8.86 -6.68
CA TYR A 113 -2.04 -8.67 -7.49
C TYR A 113 -0.81 -8.32 -6.64
N PHE A 114 -1.01 -7.76 -5.46
CA PHE A 114 0.05 -7.27 -4.58
C PHE A 114 0.17 -8.17 -3.36
N LYS A 115 1.19 -9.03 -3.34
CA LYS A 115 1.49 -9.89 -2.20
C LYS A 115 2.70 -9.34 -1.42
N PRO A 116 2.63 -9.29 -0.07
CA PRO A 116 1.50 -9.69 0.79
C PRO A 116 0.38 -8.64 0.87
N CYS A 117 0.67 -7.36 0.55
CA CYS A 117 -0.29 -6.27 0.59
C CYS A 117 0.19 -5.08 -0.26
N ILE A 118 -0.67 -4.07 -0.40
CA ILE A 118 -0.28 -2.71 -0.78
C ILE A 118 0.20 -1.94 0.45
N ILE A 119 1.16 -1.04 0.27
CA ILE A 119 1.62 -0.10 1.30
C ILE A 119 1.26 1.31 0.82
N PRO A 120 0.22 1.93 1.40
CA PRO A 120 -0.04 3.35 1.15
C PRO A 120 1.07 4.18 1.77
N LEU A 121 1.62 5.09 0.97
CA LEU A 121 2.61 6.08 1.40
C LEU A 121 1.94 7.46 1.41
N GLU A 122 2.36 8.34 2.31
CA GLU A 122 1.95 9.74 2.29
C GLU A 122 2.80 10.55 1.30
N GLY A 123 2.28 11.70 0.85
CA GLY A 123 2.90 12.51 -0.18
C GLY A 123 2.53 12.08 -1.61
N GLY A 124 3.33 12.54 -2.57
CA GLY A 124 3.09 12.40 -4.01
C GLY A 124 3.96 13.35 -4.85
N VAL A 125 3.74 13.37 -6.15
CA VAL A 125 4.45 14.19 -7.16
C VAL A 125 4.30 15.67 -6.84
N ALA A 126 3.07 16.13 -6.56
CA ALA A 126 2.77 17.53 -6.26
C ALA A 126 3.47 18.04 -4.98
N SER A 127 3.67 17.17 -3.99
CA SER A 127 4.42 17.50 -2.77
C SER A 127 5.94 17.50 -2.94
N GLY A 128 6.46 17.18 -4.14
CA GLY A 128 7.88 17.27 -4.44
C GLY A 128 8.74 16.12 -3.93
N PHE A 129 8.15 14.97 -3.55
CA PHE A 129 8.90 13.75 -3.20
C PHE A 129 9.55 13.12 -4.45
N LYS A 130 10.58 13.79 -4.98
CA LYS A 130 11.61 13.19 -5.83
C LYS A 130 12.69 12.67 -4.90
N LYS A 131 12.71 11.35 -4.74
CA LYS A 131 13.69 10.57 -4.00
C LYS A 131 15.12 11.05 -4.28
N LEU A 132 15.68 11.90 -3.42
CA LEU A 132 17.07 12.38 -3.47
C LEU A 132 17.44 13.10 -2.15
N GLU A 133 17.20 12.48 -1.01
CA GLU A 133 17.89 12.83 0.24
C GLU A 133 18.06 11.53 1.04
N GLU A 134 19.20 11.37 1.72
CA GLU A 134 19.40 10.25 2.65
C GLU A 134 18.34 10.36 3.76
N GLU A 135 17.19 9.71 3.55
CA GLU A 135 16.05 9.80 4.43
C GLU A 135 16.47 9.28 5.81
N LYS A 136 16.48 10.18 6.81
CA LYS A 136 16.43 9.75 8.21
C LYS A 136 15.26 8.79 8.34
N PHE A 137 15.51 7.62 8.92
CA PHE A 137 14.46 6.62 9.11
C PHE A 137 13.33 7.23 9.93
N GLU A 138 12.14 7.36 9.33
CA GLU A 138 10.94 7.79 10.03
C GLU A 138 10.17 6.59 10.57
N ASN A 139 9.80 6.64 11.84
CA ASN A 139 8.96 5.62 12.44
C ASN A 139 7.56 5.66 11.82
N ARG A 140 7.09 4.53 11.29
CA ARG A 140 5.78 4.42 10.62
C ARG A 140 4.89 3.45 11.37
N LEU A 141 3.73 3.92 11.80
CA LEU A 141 2.70 3.10 12.43
C LEU A 141 1.63 2.75 11.41
N TYR A 142 1.31 1.47 11.29
CA TYR A 142 0.29 0.96 10.39
C TYR A 142 -0.79 0.22 11.17
N VAL A 143 -2.04 0.41 10.78
CA VAL A 143 -3.16 -0.47 11.17
C VAL A 143 -3.38 -1.50 10.08
N CYS A 144 -3.50 -2.77 10.47
CA CYS A 144 -3.73 -3.91 9.59
C CYS A 144 -5.15 -4.43 9.80
N ARG A 145 -5.94 -4.46 8.73
CA ARG A 145 -7.33 -4.94 8.76
C ARG A 145 -7.59 -5.93 7.64
N GLY A 146 -8.42 -6.94 7.91
CA GLY A 146 -8.94 -7.84 6.88
C GLY A 146 -8.51 -9.29 7.06
N LYS A 147 -9.49 -10.20 6.91
CA LYS A 147 -9.32 -11.64 7.20
C LYS A 147 -8.65 -12.43 6.07
N ARG A 148 -8.97 -12.11 4.82
CA ARG A 148 -8.47 -12.82 3.63
C ARG A 148 -7.31 -12.09 2.97
N ILE A 149 -7.48 -10.78 2.81
CA ILE A 149 -6.50 -9.86 2.24
C ILE A 149 -6.31 -8.75 3.26
N VAL A 150 -5.06 -8.52 3.67
CA VAL A 150 -4.72 -7.47 4.63
C VAL A 150 -4.59 -6.15 3.92
N ARG A 151 -5.37 -5.18 4.40
CA ARG A 151 -5.26 -3.77 4.06
C ARG A 151 -4.42 -3.11 5.15
N MET A 152 -3.33 -2.47 4.73
CA MET A 152 -2.54 -1.63 5.60
C MET A 152 -2.96 -0.17 5.42
N LYS A 153 -3.02 0.57 6.51
CA LYS A 153 -3.17 2.02 6.48
C LYS A 153 -2.17 2.64 7.45
N GLN A 154 -1.37 3.58 6.96
CA GLN A 154 -0.54 4.40 7.84
C GLN A 154 -1.42 5.29 8.72
N VAL A 155 -1.10 5.35 10.00
CA VAL A 155 -1.78 6.17 11.01
C VAL A 155 -0.73 6.99 11.76
N PRO A 156 -1.11 8.12 12.38
CA PRO A 156 -0.19 8.90 13.19
C PRO A 156 0.49 8.03 14.25
N PHE A 157 1.79 8.22 14.44
CA PHE A 157 2.55 7.55 15.49
C PHE A 157 2.19 8.14 16.86
N ALA A 158 1.01 7.81 17.35
CA ALA A 158 0.42 8.32 18.58
C ALA A 158 -0.38 7.23 19.30
N ARG A 159 -0.46 7.33 20.63
CA ARG A 159 -1.25 6.41 21.47
C ARG A 159 -2.72 6.38 21.08
N SER A 160 -3.28 7.53 20.71
CA SER A 160 -4.66 7.70 20.27
C SER A 160 -5.01 6.95 18.98
N SER A 161 -4.00 6.53 18.20
CA SER A 161 -4.21 5.71 17.00
C SER A 161 -4.49 4.24 17.31
N LEU A 162 -4.13 3.75 18.51
CA LEU A 162 -4.25 2.34 18.88
C LEU A 162 -5.64 2.00 19.42
N ASN A 163 -6.10 0.77 19.18
CA ASN A 163 -7.36 0.26 19.72
C ASN A 163 -7.27 -1.24 20.05
N HIS A 164 -8.31 -1.77 20.70
CA HIS A 164 -8.35 -3.17 21.14
C HIS A 164 -8.78 -4.16 20.06
N ASP A 165 -9.25 -3.71 18.90
CA ASP A 165 -9.89 -4.56 17.89
C ASP A 165 -8.95 -4.90 16.72
N ASP A 166 -8.00 -4.04 16.42
CA ASP A 166 -7.12 -4.16 15.26
C ASP A 166 -5.71 -4.72 15.61
N VAL A 167 -4.95 -5.07 14.57
CA VAL A 167 -3.51 -5.35 14.68
C VAL A 167 -2.75 -4.13 14.16
N PHE A 168 -1.70 -3.71 14.87
CA PHE A 168 -0.85 -2.60 14.45
C PHE A 168 0.58 -3.08 14.21
N ILE A 169 1.25 -2.50 13.22
CA ILE A 169 2.66 -2.72 12.92
C ILE A 169 3.36 -1.39 13.09
N LEU A 170 4.32 -1.34 14.01
CA LEU A 170 5.25 -0.21 14.09
C LEU A 170 6.57 -0.60 13.47
N ASP A 171 6.91 0.12 12.41
CA ASP A 171 8.18 0.01 11.71
C ASP A 171 9.15 1.06 12.26
N THR A 172 10.25 0.62 12.87
CA THR A 172 11.36 1.45 13.36
C THR A 172 12.66 0.98 12.74
N GLU A 173 13.71 1.82 12.76
CA GLU A 173 14.98 1.59 12.05
C GLU A 173 15.60 0.20 12.30
N ASN A 174 15.55 -0.29 13.54
CA ASN A 174 16.22 -1.53 13.93
C ASN A 174 15.25 -2.64 14.37
N LYS A 175 13.96 -2.31 14.52
CA LYS A 175 12.98 -3.23 15.11
C LYS A 175 11.56 -2.99 14.60
N ILE A 176 10.87 -4.05 14.24
CA ILE A 176 9.44 -4.02 13.90
C ILE A 176 8.63 -4.62 15.05
N TYR A 177 7.58 -3.92 15.47
CA TYR A 177 6.69 -4.36 16.54
C TYR A 177 5.30 -4.69 15.99
N GLN A 178 4.78 -5.87 16.34
CA GLN A 178 3.38 -6.23 16.11
C GLN A 178 2.57 -6.05 17.39
N PHE A 179 1.62 -5.13 17.40
CA PHE A 179 0.67 -4.97 18.50
C PHE A 179 -0.63 -5.68 18.16
N ASN A 180 -1.00 -6.66 18.98
CA ASN A 180 -2.26 -7.37 18.82
C ASN A 180 -3.30 -6.79 19.78
N GLY A 181 -4.32 -6.13 19.22
CA GLY A 181 -5.52 -5.75 19.96
C GLY A 181 -6.13 -6.98 20.65
N ALA A 182 -6.70 -6.80 21.84
CA ALA A 182 -7.26 -7.90 22.62
C ALA A 182 -8.33 -8.70 21.85
N ASN A 183 -9.13 -8.00 21.05
CA ASN A 183 -10.23 -8.55 20.25
C ASN A 183 -9.84 -8.85 18.78
N SER A 184 -8.58 -8.60 18.40
CA SER A 184 -8.12 -8.84 17.03
C SER A 184 -8.16 -10.32 16.65
N ASN A 185 -8.45 -10.61 15.39
CA ASN A 185 -8.67 -11.97 14.93
C ASN A 185 -7.35 -12.73 14.65
N ILE A 186 -7.34 -14.06 14.85
CA ILE A 186 -6.14 -14.89 14.67
C ILE A 186 -5.60 -14.78 13.23
N GLN A 187 -6.48 -14.79 12.23
CA GLN A 187 -6.08 -14.66 10.83
C GLN A 187 -5.45 -13.30 10.52
N GLU A 188 -5.94 -12.21 11.15
CA GLU A 188 -5.38 -10.87 10.97
C GLU A 188 -3.97 -10.79 11.59
N ARG A 189 -3.79 -11.40 12.76
CA ARG A 189 -2.48 -11.50 13.43
C ARG A 189 -1.48 -12.29 12.59
N ALA A 190 -1.90 -13.41 12.02
CA ALA A 190 -1.04 -14.24 11.16
C ALA A 190 -0.65 -13.51 9.87
N LYS A 191 -1.60 -12.84 9.23
CA LYS A 191 -1.31 -12.08 8.01
C LYS A 191 -0.46 -10.84 8.27
N SER A 192 -0.63 -10.18 9.41
CA SER A 192 0.26 -9.08 9.82
C SER A 192 1.70 -9.56 9.98
N LEU A 193 1.92 -10.80 10.40
CA LEU A 193 3.26 -11.37 10.47
C LEU A 193 3.90 -11.60 9.08
N GLU A 194 3.11 -12.01 8.08
CA GLU A 194 3.56 -12.09 6.68
C GLU A 194 3.98 -10.71 6.15
N VAL A 195 3.24 -9.67 6.51
CA VAL A 195 3.57 -8.27 6.20
C VAL A 195 4.87 -7.84 6.87
N ILE A 196 5.07 -8.17 8.15
CA ILE A 196 6.32 -7.83 8.87
C ILE A 196 7.53 -8.46 8.19
N GLN A 197 7.43 -9.72 7.76
CA GLN A 197 8.53 -10.36 7.05
C GLN A 197 8.84 -9.66 5.73
N TYR A 198 7.82 -9.25 5.00
CA TYR A 198 8.00 -8.44 3.80
C TYR A 198 8.68 -7.09 4.09
N LEU A 199 8.26 -6.37 5.14
CA LEU A 199 8.91 -5.11 5.53
C LEU A 199 10.38 -5.33 5.90
N LYS A 200 10.66 -6.38 6.68
CA LYS A 200 12.01 -6.76 7.10
C LYS A 200 12.92 -7.08 5.90
N GLU A 201 12.43 -7.85 4.93
CA GLU A 201 13.21 -8.19 3.73
C GLU A 201 13.40 -6.97 2.81
N LYS A 202 12.34 -6.16 2.61
CA LYS A 202 12.33 -5.10 1.60
C LYS A 202 12.97 -3.79 2.08
N TYR A 203 12.78 -3.42 3.34
CA TYR A 203 13.22 -2.12 3.88
C TYR A 203 14.36 -2.24 4.89
N HIS A 204 14.63 -3.43 5.42
CA HIS A 204 15.65 -3.65 6.47
C HIS A 204 16.72 -4.68 6.11
N GLU A 205 16.80 -5.08 4.84
CA GLU A 205 17.78 -6.07 4.33
C GLU A 205 17.81 -7.39 5.12
N GLY A 206 16.72 -7.76 5.78
CA GLY A 206 16.64 -8.96 6.61
C GLY A 206 17.30 -8.85 8.01
N LYS A 207 17.84 -7.69 8.40
CA LYS A 207 18.63 -7.52 9.65
C LYS A 207 17.84 -6.97 10.84
N CYS A 208 16.55 -6.67 10.66
CA CYS A 208 15.71 -6.07 11.69
C CYS A 208 15.09 -7.09 12.65
N ASP A 209 15.02 -6.73 13.94
CA ASP A 209 14.39 -7.56 14.98
C ASP A 209 12.87 -7.48 14.91
N VAL A 210 12.18 -8.56 15.28
CA VAL A 210 10.70 -8.59 15.34
C VAL A 210 10.24 -8.89 16.75
N ALA A 211 9.35 -8.07 17.29
CA ALA A 211 8.72 -8.29 18.59
C ALA A 211 7.19 -8.31 18.48
N ILE A 212 6.56 -9.34 19.05
CA ILE A 212 5.10 -9.47 19.11
C ILE A 212 4.65 -9.10 20.51
N ILE A 213 3.76 -8.11 20.61
CA ILE A 213 3.22 -7.59 21.86
C ILE A 213 1.75 -8.04 21.96
N GLY A 214 1.47 -8.95 22.89
CA GLY A 214 0.14 -9.50 23.15
C GLY A 214 -0.63 -8.74 24.23
N LYS A 215 -1.96 -8.68 24.08
CA LYS A 215 -2.94 -8.02 24.98
C LYS A 215 -2.64 -6.52 25.22
N LEU A 216 -3.08 -5.67 24.29
CA LEU A 216 -3.11 -4.22 24.46
C LEU A 216 -3.93 -3.74 25.70
N CYS A 217 -4.74 -4.61 26.33
CA CYS A 217 -5.46 -4.32 27.58
C CYS A 217 -4.59 -3.78 28.71
N ILE A 218 -3.30 -4.14 28.77
CA ILE A 218 -2.41 -3.69 29.85
C ILE A 218 -1.90 -2.26 29.61
N LEU A 219 -1.86 -1.80 28.37
CA LEU A 219 -1.35 -0.48 28.04
C LEU A 219 -2.39 0.62 28.20
N LEU A 220 -3.65 0.37 27.85
CA LEU A 220 -4.68 1.42 27.78
C LEU A 220 -5.37 1.75 29.13
N ASN A 221 -5.29 0.89 30.15
CA ASN A 221 -6.09 1.04 31.38
C ASN A 221 -5.36 0.76 32.71
N CYS A 222 -4.03 0.82 32.78
CA CYS A 222 -3.31 0.48 34.03
C CYS A 222 -2.57 1.66 34.67
N PRO A 223 -3.15 2.31 35.70
CA PRO A 223 -2.40 3.23 36.58
C PRO A 223 -1.39 2.50 37.49
N SER A 224 -1.34 1.16 37.48
CA SER A 224 -0.53 0.35 38.41
C SER A 224 0.66 -0.40 37.78
N PHE A 225 0.97 -0.20 36.50
CA PHE A 225 2.16 -0.82 35.85
C PHE A 225 3.45 -0.01 36.03
N ALA A 226 3.58 0.66 37.18
CA ALA A 226 4.81 1.28 37.67
C ALA A 226 5.65 0.29 38.50
N GLN A 227 5.81 -0.97 38.04
CA GLN A 227 6.77 -1.89 38.65
C GLN A 227 7.95 -2.20 37.72
N PRO A 228 9.21 -2.04 38.17
CA PRO A 228 10.38 -1.94 37.28
C PRO A 228 10.86 -3.28 36.70
N SER A 229 10.25 -4.40 37.07
CA SER A 229 10.82 -5.74 36.83
C SER A 229 10.45 -6.38 35.48
N ILE A 230 9.59 -5.73 34.67
CA ILE A 230 9.22 -6.21 33.31
C ILE A 230 9.58 -5.16 32.23
N LEU A 231 10.01 -3.96 32.65
CA LEU A 231 10.29 -2.83 31.78
C LEU A 231 11.74 -2.88 31.29
N ASN A 232 11.98 -3.57 30.17
CA ASN A 232 13.27 -3.50 29.48
C ASN A 232 13.17 -2.98 28.04
N THR A 233 12.10 -2.27 27.71
CA THR A 233 12.00 -1.56 26.43
C THR A 233 11.62 -0.11 26.69
N SER A 234 12.57 0.80 26.47
CA SER A 234 12.40 2.28 26.48
C SER A 234 11.15 2.76 25.72
N PHE A 235 10.59 1.92 24.85
CA PHE A 235 9.39 2.13 24.09
C PHE A 235 8.09 2.22 24.93
N MET A 236 7.94 1.39 25.98
CA MET A 236 6.73 1.41 26.83
C MET A 236 6.67 2.67 27.70
N ILE A 237 7.84 3.17 28.10
CA ILE A 237 8.00 4.46 28.79
C ILE A 237 7.64 5.60 27.82
N PHE A 238 8.12 5.55 26.56
CA PHE A 238 7.87 6.60 25.57
C PHE A 238 6.38 6.80 25.24
N PHE A 239 5.59 5.73 25.12
CA PHE A 239 4.13 5.82 24.91
C PHE A 239 3.32 6.20 26.16
N CYS A 240 3.88 6.02 27.37
CA CYS A 240 3.27 6.51 28.61
C CYS A 240 3.68 7.96 28.95
N SER A 241 4.69 8.52 28.28
CA SER A 241 5.15 9.90 28.49
C SER A 241 4.63 10.91 27.46
N GLN A 242 3.78 10.50 26.53
CA GLN A 242 3.11 11.39 25.56
C GLN A 242 1.73 11.90 26.02
N ASP A 243 1.39 11.70 27.30
CA ASP A 243 0.23 12.32 27.96
C ASP A 243 0.62 13.69 28.57
#